data_AF-A0A141RK00-F1
#
_entry.id   AF-A0A141RK00-F1
#
_cell.length_a   1.000
_cell.length_b   1.000
_cell.length_c   1.000
_cell.angle_alpha   90.00
_cell.angle_beta   90.00
_cell.angle_gamma   90.00
#
_symmetry.space_group_name_H-M   'P 1'
#
loop_
_entity.id
_entity.type
_entity.pdbx_description
1 polymer ?
#
loop_
_entity_poly.entity_id
_entity_poly.type
_entity_poly.pdbx_seq_one_letter_code
_entity_poly.pdbx_strand_id
1 'polypeptide(L)'
;MTIRRDVSKLEEQGLLVSVSGGVRAVSRLAAEPSHLVKSTLQSEEKQAIGALAASHIAKNSCIYLDAGTTTLALARAILDRNDLQVVTNDFEITQLLIDASQCGVIHTGGTLCRENRSCVGESAARTLRHLAIDTAFISASGWDSRGIFTPDENKVTVKETVSQVSARSILLCD
;
A
#
# COMPACT_ATOMS: atom_id res chain seq x y z
N MET A 1 1.04 35.31 -11.35
CA MET A 1 0.49 33.95 -11.52
C MET A 1 0.72 33.60 -12.98
N THR A 2 1.48 32.54 -13.29
CA THR A 2 1.85 32.22 -14.69
C THR A 2 1.61 30.74 -14.94
N ILE A 3 1.17 30.41 -16.16
CA ILE A 3 0.92 29.03 -16.59
C ILE A 3 2.16 28.14 -16.36
N ARG A 4 3.38 28.67 -16.58
CA ARG A 4 4.62 27.93 -16.29
C ARG A 4 4.76 27.53 -14.82
N ARG A 5 4.42 28.41 -13.88
CA ARG A 5 4.51 28.12 -12.44
C ARG A 5 3.49 27.07 -12.02
N ASP A 6 2.30 27.10 -12.60
CA ASP A 6 1.26 26.11 -12.31
C ASP A 6 1.59 24.76 -12.95
N VAL A 7 2.17 24.75 -14.16
CA VAL A 7 2.69 23.53 -14.80
C VAL A 7 3.82 22.91 -13.97
N SER A 8 4.81 23.69 -13.52
CA SER A 8 5.89 23.14 -12.68
C SER A 8 5.37 22.52 -11.37
N LYS A 9 4.34 23.11 -10.75
CA LYS A 9 3.68 22.50 -9.58
C LYS A 9 2.97 21.20 -9.92
N LEU A 10 2.27 21.15 -11.06
CA LEU A 10 1.58 19.94 -11.52
C LEU A 10 2.57 18.84 -11.93
N GLU A 11 3.76 19.20 -12.42
CA GLU A 11 4.87 18.28 -12.68
C GLU A 11 5.51 17.77 -11.38
N GLU A 12 5.74 18.64 -10.39
CA GLU A 12 6.19 18.26 -9.04
C GLU A 12 5.20 17.28 -8.36
N GLN A 13 3.91 17.41 -8.68
CA GLN A 13 2.84 16.50 -8.24
C GLN A 13 2.70 15.24 -9.10
N GLY A 14 3.45 15.10 -10.19
CA GLY A 14 3.40 13.95 -11.10
C GLY A 14 2.11 13.84 -11.91
N LEU A 15 1.33 14.91 -12.05
CA LEU A 15 0.06 14.91 -12.77
C LEU A 15 0.24 15.14 -14.27
N LEU A 16 1.27 15.91 -14.63
CA LEU A 16 1.63 16.24 -16.01
C LEU A 16 3.13 16.03 -16.22
N VAL A 17 3.53 15.90 -17.48
CA VAL A 17 4.93 15.99 -17.92
C VAL A 17 5.01 16.98 -19.09
N SER A 18 6.01 17.86 -19.05
CA SER A 18 6.32 18.77 -20.14
C SER A 18 6.81 17.99 -21.36
N VAL A 19 6.28 18.36 -22.52
CA VAL A 19 6.70 17.85 -23.82
C VAL A 19 7.05 19.04 -24.72
N SER A 20 7.79 18.81 -25.80
CA SER A 20 8.06 19.87 -26.77
C SER A 20 6.74 20.50 -27.27
N GLY A 21 6.51 21.76 -26.93
CA GLY A 21 5.35 22.53 -27.36
C GLY A 21 4.11 22.45 -26.45
N GLY A 22 4.16 21.79 -25.29
CA GLY A 22 3.01 21.72 -24.39
C GLY A 22 3.21 20.85 -23.15
N VAL A 23 2.10 20.37 -22.62
CA VAL A 23 2.07 19.45 -21.46
C VAL A 23 1.22 18.24 -21.81
N ARG A 24 1.64 17.06 -21.35
CA ARG A 24 0.87 15.82 -21.48
C ARG A 24 0.45 15.35 -20.09
N ALA A 25 -0.79 14.91 -19.95
CA ALA A 25 -1.20 14.19 -18.75
C ALA A 25 -0.34 12.93 -18.60
N VAL A 26 0.14 12.68 -17.38
CA VAL A 26 0.78 11.40 -17.09
C VAL A 26 -0.31 10.35 -17.22
N SER A 27 -0.23 9.52 -18.26
CA SER A 27 -1.03 8.31 -18.32
C SER A 27 -0.73 7.53 -17.05
N ARG A 28 -1.74 7.20 -16.23
CA ARG A 28 -1.60 6.45 -14.95
C ARG A 28 -0.73 5.18 -15.07
N LEU A 29 -0.49 4.70 -16.28
CA LEU A 29 0.36 3.55 -16.61
C LEU A 29 1.87 3.79 -16.55
N ALA A 30 2.38 5.03 -16.59
CA ALA A 30 3.84 5.25 -16.76
C ALA A 30 4.62 5.22 -15.43
N ALA A 31 4.01 5.65 -14.32
CA ALA A 31 4.61 5.60 -12.99
C ALA A 31 3.52 5.71 -11.93
N GLU A 32 3.63 4.93 -10.85
CA GLU A 32 2.77 5.12 -9.69
C GLU A 32 3.12 6.44 -8.97
N PRO A 33 2.12 7.23 -8.54
CA PRO A 33 2.37 8.37 -7.66
C PRO A 33 3.07 7.94 -6.38
N SER A 34 3.95 8.80 -5.86
CA SER A 34 4.66 8.54 -4.61
C SER A 34 3.70 8.42 -3.42
N HIS A 35 4.15 7.74 -2.36
CA HIS A 35 3.37 7.61 -1.13
C HIS A 35 2.91 8.97 -0.56
N LEU A 36 3.77 10.00 -0.63
CA LEU A 36 3.45 11.36 -0.15
C LEU A 36 2.32 12.02 -0.92
N VAL A 37 2.26 11.82 -2.24
CA VAL A 37 1.14 12.34 -3.05
C VAL A 37 -0.13 11.59 -2.70
N LYS A 38 -0.08 10.26 -2.63
CA LYS A 38 -1.24 9.41 -2.32
C LYS A 38 -1.81 9.66 -0.91
N SER A 39 -1.00 10.03 0.08
CA SER A 39 -1.46 10.18 1.48
C SER A 39 -2.37 11.39 1.69
N THR A 40 -2.31 12.38 0.79
CA THR A 40 -3.13 13.59 0.87
C THR A 40 -4.41 13.51 0.03
N LEU A 41 -4.49 12.57 -0.90
CA LEU A 41 -5.67 12.33 -1.74
C LEU A 41 -6.67 11.44 -1.01
N GLN A 42 -7.98 11.72 -1.14
CA GLN A 42 -9.08 10.84 -0.70
C GLN A 42 -8.95 10.37 0.76
N SER A 43 -8.59 11.29 1.66
CA SER A 43 -8.28 10.95 3.05
C SER A 43 -9.50 10.41 3.80
N GLU A 44 -10.70 10.94 3.55
CA GLU A 44 -11.93 10.52 4.21
C GLU A 44 -12.38 9.13 3.73
N GLU A 45 -12.33 8.88 2.42
CA GLU A 45 -12.66 7.57 1.84
C GLU A 45 -11.73 6.49 2.37
N LYS A 46 -10.42 6.76 2.43
CA LYS A 46 -9.42 5.84 2.99
C LYS A 46 -9.68 5.53 4.45
N GLN A 47 -10.06 6.52 5.25
CA GLN A 47 -10.43 6.31 6.65
C GLN A 47 -11.69 5.44 6.77
N ALA A 48 -12.71 5.69 5.96
CA ALA A 48 -13.93 4.88 5.94
C ALA A 48 -13.65 3.43 5.53
N ILE A 49 -12.85 3.23 4.48
CA ILE A 49 -12.41 1.89 4.03
C ILE A 49 -11.61 1.20 5.12
N GLY A 50 -10.66 1.90 5.76
CA GLY A 50 -9.84 1.37 6.85
C GLY A 50 -10.68 0.94 8.05
N ALA A 51 -11.64 1.76 8.47
CA ALA A 51 -12.54 1.43 9.57
C ALA A 51 -13.44 0.22 9.25
N LEU A 52 -13.98 0.14 8.03
CA LEU A 52 -14.77 -1.01 7.60
C LEU A 52 -13.91 -2.28 7.54
N ALA A 53 -12.71 -2.19 6.96
CA ALA A 53 -11.78 -3.31 6.88
C ALA A 53 -11.38 -3.83 8.26
N ALA A 54 -11.22 -2.94 9.25
CA ALA A 54 -10.92 -3.31 10.63
C ALA A 54 -12.00 -4.22 11.25
N SER A 55 -13.27 -4.01 10.88
CA SER A 55 -14.39 -4.85 11.34
C SER A 55 -14.34 -6.29 10.83
N HIS A 56 -13.53 -6.57 9.80
CA HIS A 56 -13.34 -7.90 9.24
C HIS A 56 -12.16 -8.67 9.88
N ILE A 57 -11.49 -8.09 10.89
CA ILE A 57 -10.35 -8.71 11.57
C ILE A 57 -10.82 -9.50 12.79
N ALA A 58 -10.57 -10.81 12.76
CA ALA A 58 -10.85 -11.69 13.89
C ALA A 58 -9.96 -11.37 15.11
N LYS A 59 -10.35 -11.87 16.28
CA LYS A 59 -9.52 -11.76 17.49
C LYS A 59 -8.33 -12.72 17.40
N ASN A 60 -7.17 -12.31 17.92
CA ASN A 60 -5.94 -13.11 17.96
C ASN A 60 -5.46 -13.60 16.59
N SER A 61 -5.66 -12.81 15.53
CA SER A 61 -5.31 -13.20 14.16
C SER A 61 -3.96 -12.65 13.70
N CYS A 62 -3.31 -13.40 12.81
CA CYS A 62 -2.18 -12.94 12.00
C CYS A 62 -2.70 -12.31 10.71
N ILE A 63 -2.48 -11.01 10.53
CA ILE A 63 -2.94 -10.27 9.36
C ILE A 63 -1.76 -9.74 8.54
N TYR A 64 -1.93 -9.66 7.24
CA TYR A 64 -1.01 -8.94 6.37
C TYR A 64 -1.58 -7.59 5.95
N LEU A 65 -0.80 -6.53 6.11
CA LEU A 65 -1.09 -5.20 5.61
C LEU A 65 -0.09 -4.87 4.50
N ASP A 66 -0.59 -4.80 3.28
CA ASP A 66 0.23 -4.46 2.12
C ASP A 66 0.64 -2.98 2.11
N ALA A 67 1.67 -2.66 1.34
CA ALA A 67 2.10 -1.29 1.19
C ALA A 67 1.08 -0.43 0.46
N GLY A 68 0.70 0.69 1.05
CA GLY A 68 -0.34 1.56 0.52
C GLY A 68 -0.97 2.50 1.55
N THR A 69 -1.51 3.61 1.06
CA THR A 69 -2.11 4.63 1.92
C THR A 69 -3.46 4.21 2.51
N THR A 70 -4.19 3.35 1.81
CA THR A 70 -5.50 2.82 2.23
C THR A 70 -5.32 1.72 3.29
N THR A 71 -4.29 0.87 3.12
CA THR A 71 -3.87 -0.09 4.15
C THR A 71 -3.24 0.59 5.36
N LEU A 72 -2.55 1.72 5.19
CA LEU A 72 -2.11 2.57 6.31
C LEU A 72 -3.30 3.16 7.10
N ALA A 73 -4.41 3.51 6.44
CA ALA A 73 -5.62 3.93 7.13
C ALA A 73 -6.24 2.79 7.96
N LEU A 74 -6.22 1.55 7.44
CA LEU A 74 -6.56 0.36 8.24
C LEU A 74 -5.62 0.20 9.44
N ALA A 75 -4.30 0.35 9.26
CA ALA A 75 -3.34 0.26 10.37
C ALA A 75 -3.66 1.27 11.50
N ARG A 76 -4.07 2.49 11.15
CA ARG A 76 -4.53 3.49 12.14
C ARG A 76 -5.80 3.07 12.88
N ALA A 77 -6.70 2.35 12.23
CA ALA A 77 -7.96 1.90 12.80
C ALA A 77 -7.81 0.72 13.78
N ILE A 78 -6.61 0.13 13.90
CA ILE A 78 -6.34 -1.05 14.73
C ILE A 78 -5.23 -0.81 15.78
N LEU A 79 -4.87 0.44 16.06
CA LEU A 79 -3.76 0.75 16.98
C LEU A 79 -3.94 0.16 18.39
N ASP A 80 -5.19 0.06 18.85
CA ASP A 80 -5.58 -0.50 20.14
C ASP A 80 -5.69 -2.04 20.17
N ARG A 81 -5.54 -2.71 19.02
CA ARG A 81 -5.67 -4.17 18.86
C ARG A 81 -4.35 -4.89 19.14
N ASN A 82 -3.99 -4.94 20.42
CA ASN A 82 -2.77 -5.61 20.89
C ASN A 82 -2.82 -7.15 20.77
N ASP A 83 -3.97 -7.71 20.43
CA ASP A 83 -4.16 -9.15 20.20
C ASP A 83 -3.63 -9.61 18.83
N LEU A 84 -3.26 -8.69 17.94
CA LEU A 84 -2.89 -9.01 16.56
C LEU A 84 -1.40 -9.29 16.39
N GLN A 85 -1.09 -10.12 15.39
CA GLN A 85 0.23 -10.18 14.77
C GLN A 85 0.11 -9.56 13.38
N VAL A 86 0.72 -8.39 13.18
CA VAL A 86 0.73 -7.69 11.91
C VAL A 86 1.99 -8.05 11.13
N VAL A 87 1.81 -8.52 9.90
CA VAL A 87 2.86 -8.69 8.90
C VAL A 87 2.72 -7.58 7.87
N THR A 88 3.80 -6.88 7.54
CA THR A 88 3.75 -5.82 6.51
C THR A 88 5.06 -5.72 5.76
N ASN A 89 5.00 -5.27 4.52
CA ASN A 89 6.18 -4.88 3.75
C ASN A 89 6.37 -3.35 3.72
N ASP A 90 5.56 -2.59 4.46
CA ASP A 90 5.50 -1.13 4.39
C ASP A 90 6.19 -0.47 5.59
N PHE A 91 7.12 0.45 5.31
CA PHE A 91 7.88 1.14 6.34
C PHE A 91 7.06 2.20 7.09
N GLU A 92 6.03 2.80 6.47
CA GLU A 92 5.15 3.77 7.13
C GLU A 92 4.19 3.07 8.09
N ILE A 93 3.63 1.93 7.69
CA ILE A 93 2.82 1.10 8.59
C ILE A 93 3.67 0.62 9.76
N THR A 94 4.89 0.15 9.48
CA THR A 94 5.81 -0.31 10.52
C THR A 94 6.16 0.79 11.51
N GLN A 95 6.50 1.98 11.02
CA GLN A 95 6.80 3.12 11.88
C GLN A 95 5.60 3.51 12.75
N LEU A 96 4.41 3.57 12.15
CA LEU A 96 3.17 3.86 12.88
C LEU A 96 2.94 2.86 14.03
N LEU A 97 3.11 1.56 13.77
CA LEU A 97 2.90 0.53 14.77
C LEU A 97 3.96 0.54 15.86
N ILE A 98 5.23 0.87 15.53
CA ILE A 98 6.30 1.09 16.51
C ILE A 98 5.92 2.23 17.48
N ASP A 99 5.39 3.32 16.95
CA ASP A 99 5.14 4.53 17.73
C ASP A 99 3.85 4.45 18.56
N ALA A 100 2.83 3.72 18.07
CA ALA A 100 1.46 3.86 18.56
C ALA A 100 0.71 2.55 18.83
N SER A 101 1.34 1.38 18.72
CA SER A 101 0.70 0.07 19.01
C SER A 101 1.57 -0.83 19.89
N GLN A 102 0.97 -1.86 20.48
CA GLN A 102 1.68 -2.94 21.19
C GLN A 102 1.44 -4.32 20.55
N CYS A 103 0.83 -4.35 19.36
CA CYS A 103 0.66 -5.60 18.61
C CYS A 103 2.02 -6.17 18.17
N GLY A 104 2.06 -7.47 17.86
CA GLY A 104 3.24 -8.07 17.26
C GLY A 104 3.44 -7.53 15.84
N VAL A 105 4.69 -7.22 15.45
CA VAL A 105 5.01 -6.72 14.10
C VAL A 105 6.10 -7.56 13.45
N ILE A 106 5.87 -8.00 12.21
CA ILE A 106 6.86 -8.63 11.33
C ILE A 106 6.95 -7.80 10.05
N HIS A 107 8.11 -7.18 9.81
CA HIS A 107 8.42 -6.61 8.50
C HIS A 107 8.94 -7.72 7.58
N THR A 108 8.46 -7.83 6.33
CA THR A 108 8.88 -8.90 5.40
C THR A 108 10.39 -8.87 5.09
N GLY A 109 11.00 -7.70 5.23
CA GLY A 109 12.32 -7.36 4.71
C GLY A 109 12.38 -7.50 3.18
N GLY A 110 13.57 -7.44 2.61
CA GLY A 110 13.80 -7.59 1.17
C GLY A 110 14.35 -6.35 0.48
N THR A 111 14.11 -6.22 -0.82
CA THR A 111 14.62 -5.10 -1.63
C THR A 111 13.77 -3.85 -1.40
N LEU A 112 14.39 -2.73 -1.04
CA LEU A 112 13.70 -1.46 -0.82
C LEU A 112 13.22 -0.84 -2.14
N CYS A 113 11.92 -0.62 -2.27
CA CYS A 113 11.31 0.29 -3.23
C CYS A 113 11.13 1.65 -2.54
N ARG A 114 11.90 2.66 -2.95
CA ARG A 114 11.94 3.97 -2.27
C ARG A 114 10.66 4.76 -2.50
N GLU A 115 10.12 4.69 -3.70
CA GLU A 115 8.95 5.44 -4.17
C GLU A 115 7.68 5.03 -3.40
N ASN A 116 7.57 3.73 -3.08
CA ASN A 116 6.46 3.15 -2.33
C ASN A 116 6.73 2.98 -0.84
N ARG A 117 7.96 3.29 -0.39
CA ARG A 117 8.42 3.11 1.00
C ARG A 117 8.13 1.68 1.52
N SER A 118 8.45 0.68 0.71
CA SER A 118 8.15 -0.71 1.02
C SER A 118 9.27 -1.66 0.58
N CYS A 119 9.23 -2.90 1.05
CA CYS A 119 10.04 -3.99 0.51
C CYS A 119 9.29 -4.78 -0.58
N VAL A 120 10.01 -5.17 -1.63
CA VAL A 120 9.48 -5.87 -2.81
C VAL A 120 10.38 -7.04 -3.23
N GLY A 121 9.90 -7.84 -4.18
CA GLY A 121 10.65 -8.90 -4.84
C GLY A 121 10.71 -10.21 -4.05
N GLU A 122 11.48 -11.16 -4.60
CA GLU A 122 11.53 -12.55 -4.14
C GLU A 122 12.02 -12.71 -2.68
N SER A 123 12.87 -11.82 -2.18
CA SER A 123 13.34 -11.86 -0.79
C SER A 123 12.19 -11.61 0.20
N ALA A 124 11.36 -10.59 -0.07
CA ALA A 124 10.16 -10.30 0.71
C ALA A 124 9.14 -11.45 0.62
N ALA A 125 8.95 -11.98 -0.60
CA ALA A 125 8.06 -13.11 -0.85
C ALA A 125 8.48 -14.37 -0.07
N ARG A 126 9.78 -14.66 0.01
CA ARG A 126 10.28 -15.82 0.76
C ARG A 126 9.90 -15.75 2.24
N THR A 127 10.00 -14.58 2.87
CA THR A 127 9.54 -14.39 4.26
C THR A 127 8.07 -14.74 4.40
N LEU A 128 7.23 -14.28 3.47
CA LEU A 128 5.79 -14.55 3.49
C LEU A 128 5.45 -16.04 3.37
N ARG A 129 6.22 -16.83 2.59
CA ARG A 129 5.99 -18.28 2.42
C ARG A 129 6.12 -19.09 3.71
N HIS A 130 6.75 -18.53 4.74
CA HIS A 130 6.95 -19.20 6.02
C HIS A 130 5.94 -18.76 7.09
N LEU A 131 4.93 -17.98 6.71
CA LEU A 131 3.92 -17.43 7.62
C LEU A 131 2.55 -18.00 7.28
N ALA A 132 1.74 -18.24 8.31
CA ALA A 132 0.31 -18.49 8.17
C ALA A 132 -0.43 -17.17 8.42
N ILE A 133 -1.11 -16.67 7.39
CA ILE A 133 -1.84 -15.39 7.45
C ILE A 133 -3.35 -15.69 7.40
N ASP A 134 -4.09 -15.19 8.39
CA ASP A 134 -5.55 -15.37 8.43
C ASP A 134 -6.23 -14.47 7.41
N THR A 135 -5.80 -13.21 7.29
CA THR A 135 -6.35 -12.27 6.33
C THR A 135 -5.27 -11.32 5.79
N ALA A 136 -5.15 -11.28 4.46
CA ALA A 136 -4.33 -10.30 3.77
C ALA A 136 -5.18 -9.14 3.25
N PHE A 137 -4.83 -7.93 3.66
CA PHE A 137 -5.37 -6.68 3.14
C PHE A 137 -4.42 -6.15 2.07
N ILE A 138 -4.84 -6.26 0.82
CA ILE A 138 -4.01 -6.03 -0.37
C ILE A 138 -4.36 -4.67 -0.98
N SER A 139 -3.36 -3.90 -1.37
CA SER A 139 -3.52 -2.66 -2.14
C SER A 139 -3.38 -2.93 -3.64
N ALA A 140 -3.90 -2.06 -4.50
CA ALA A 140 -3.70 -2.16 -5.95
C ALA A 140 -3.54 -0.79 -6.60
N SER A 141 -2.86 -0.76 -7.74
CA SER A 141 -2.68 0.44 -8.57
C SER A 141 -3.83 0.60 -9.57
N GLY A 142 -4.50 -0.50 -9.87
CA GLY A 142 -5.75 -0.57 -10.61
C GLY A 142 -6.37 -1.96 -10.44
N TRP A 143 -7.66 -2.08 -10.73
CA TRP A 143 -8.36 -3.36 -10.73
C TRP A 143 -9.51 -3.33 -11.73
N ASP A 144 -9.85 -4.49 -12.27
CA ASP A 144 -11.06 -4.72 -13.04
C ASP A 144 -11.46 -6.21 -12.98
N SER A 145 -12.36 -6.65 -13.86
CA SER A 145 -12.82 -8.04 -13.95
C SER A 145 -11.71 -9.07 -14.20
N ARG A 146 -10.54 -8.63 -14.67
CA ARG A 146 -9.36 -9.50 -14.90
C ARG A 146 -8.48 -9.64 -13.66
N GLY A 147 -8.67 -8.81 -12.64
CA GLY A 147 -7.90 -8.86 -11.39
C GLY A 147 -7.32 -7.51 -10.98
N ILE A 148 -6.28 -7.57 -10.13
CA ILE A 148 -5.55 -6.40 -9.65
C ILE A 148 -4.26 -6.20 -10.45
N PHE A 149 -3.85 -4.95 -10.61
CA PHE A 149 -2.73 -4.56 -11.46
C PHE A 149 -1.77 -3.64 -10.72
N THR A 150 -0.49 -3.79 -11.01
CA THR A 150 0.59 -2.88 -10.64
C THR A 150 1.62 -2.82 -11.78
N PRO A 151 2.21 -1.66 -12.09
CA PRO A 151 3.24 -1.54 -13.11
C PRO A 151 4.62 -2.07 -12.66
N ASP A 152 4.79 -2.46 -11.40
CA ASP A 152 6.07 -2.96 -10.85
C ASP A 152 6.02 -4.48 -10.64
N GLU A 153 6.78 -5.21 -11.46
CA GLU A 153 6.89 -6.67 -11.40
C GLU A 153 7.35 -7.19 -10.03
N ASN A 154 8.18 -6.43 -9.30
CA ASN A 154 8.66 -6.87 -8.00
C ASN A 154 7.55 -6.82 -6.93
N LYS A 155 6.55 -5.97 -7.12
CA LYS A 155 5.35 -5.94 -6.27
C LYS A 155 4.43 -7.12 -6.56
N VAL A 156 4.39 -7.59 -7.82
CA VAL A 156 3.57 -8.74 -8.23
C VAL A 156 3.96 -9.98 -7.43
N THR A 157 5.25 -10.32 -7.35
CA THR A 157 5.72 -11.51 -6.61
C THR A 157 5.25 -11.52 -5.15
N VAL A 158 5.28 -10.37 -4.48
CA VAL A 158 4.84 -10.23 -3.08
C VAL A 158 3.34 -10.42 -2.96
N LYS A 159 2.55 -9.76 -3.83
CA LYS A 159 1.08 -9.83 -3.83
C LYS A 159 0.56 -11.22 -4.17
N GLU A 160 1.16 -11.89 -5.15
CA GLU A 160 0.82 -13.28 -5.49
C GLU A 160 1.12 -14.21 -4.33
N THR A 161 2.33 -14.10 -3.76
CA THR A 161 2.75 -14.95 -2.65
C THR A 161 1.84 -14.77 -1.44
N VAL A 162 1.53 -13.52 -1.05
CA VAL A 162 0.67 -13.29 0.11
C VAL A 162 -0.75 -13.79 -0.12
N SER A 163 -1.27 -13.67 -1.34
CA SER A 163 -2.60 -14.20 -1.70
C SER A 163 -2.64 -15.73 -1.61
N GLN A 164 -1.54 -16.41 -1.90
CA GLN A 164 -1.45 -17.88 -1.84
C GLN A 164 -1.35 -18.43 -0.42
N VAL A 165 -0.66 -17.73 0.48
CA VAL A 165 -0.42 -18.20 1.87
C VAL A 165 -1.49 -17.73 2.85
N SER A 166 -2.38 -16.84 2.42
CA SER A 166 -3.44 -16.30 3.27
C SER A 166 -4.73 -17.10 3.16
N ALA A 167 -5.39 -17.35 4.28
CA ALA A 167 -6.70 -18.01 4.29
C ALA A 167 -7.80 -17.17 3.60
N ARG A 168 -7.65 -15.84 3.65
CA ARG A 168 -8.53 -14.88 3.00
C ARG A 168 -7.74 -13.68 2.49
N SER A 169 -8.12 -13.15 1.34
CA SER A 169 -7.59 -11.89 0.81
C SER A 169 -8.71 -10.88 0.60
N ILE A 170 -8.47 -9.62 0.98
CA ILE A 170 -9.39 -8.50 0.86
C ILE A 170 -8.65 -7.37 0.14
N LEU A 171 -9.17 -6.94 -1.00
CA LEU A 171 -8.67 -5.76 -1.71
C LEU A 171 -9.20 -4.49 -1.03
N LEU A 172 -8.32 -3.54 -0.72
CA LEU A 172 -8.69 -2.20 -0.29
C LEU A 172 -8.41 -1.19 -1.43
N CYS A 173 -9.46 -0.53 -1.91
CA CYS A 173 -9.37 0.42 -3.03
C CYS A 173 -10.29 1.64 -2.84
N ASP A 174 -9.82 2.80 -3.31
CA ASP A 174 -10.50 4.10 -3.36
C ASP A 174 -10.49 4.68 -4.78
#